data_AF-A0A1C6D0A8-F1
#
_entry.id   AF-A0A1C6D0A8-F1
#
_cell.length_a   1.000
_cell.length_b   1.000
_cell.length_c   1.000
_cell.angle_alpha   90.00
_cell.angle_beta   90.00
_cell.angle_gamma   90.00
#
_symmetry.space_group_name_H-M   'P 1'
#
loop_
_entity.id
_entity.type
_entity.pdbx_description
1 polymer ?
#
loop_
_entity_poly.entity_id
_entity_poly.type
_entity_poly.pdbx_seq_one_letter_code
_entity_poly.pdbx_strand_id
1 'polypeptide(L)'
;MKLYIMKREALEMFKANLPVVYGKYYTEKTNQWITDICGEDPFIEFKDVTEFKLADLNSDLTPGEIDLNNCKILYEKLQFLSESQASDERLWAGLAHTTFYDYMRKRWGYGYGKKPKSAEKEAGAIQTRFFYRYTGRSGFYRNTLSKCWWVGHNT
;
A
#
# COMPACT_ATOMS: atom_id res chain seq x y z
N MET A 1 13.40 11.56 -1.37
CA MET A 1 12.00 11.42 -0.94
C MET A 1 11.97 10.52 0.29
N LYS A 2 11.23 10.92 1.32
CA LYS A 2 11.15 10.17 2.58
C LYS A 2 10.15 9.02 2.46
N LEU A 3 10.58 7.84 2.87
CA LEU A 3 9.74 6.66 3.03
C LEU A 3 9.33 6.55 4.50
N TYR A 4 8.10 6.12 4.73
CA TYR A 4 7.53 5.98 6.07
C TYR A 4 6.99 4.57 6.27
N ILE A 5 7.17 4.04 7.48
CA ILE A 5 6.51 2.81 7.94
C ILE A 5 5.37 3.16 8.88
N MET A 6 4.36 2.30 8.95
CA MET A 6 3.25 2.44 9.89
C MET A 6 3.64 1.91 11.28
N LYS A 7 3.29 2.62 12.36
CA LYS A 7 3.42 2.13 13.74
C LYS A 7 2.62 0.84 13.94
N ARG A 8 3.06 -0.02 14.85
CA ARG A 8 2.41 -1.32 15.08
C ARG A 8 0.98 -1.12 15.60
N GLU A 9 0.80 -0.19 16.52
CA GLU A 9 -0.46 0.13 17.17
C GLU A 9 -1.47 0.68 16.15
N ALA A 10 -1.01 1.59 15.28
CA ALA A 10 -1.81 2.12 14.18
C ALA A 10 -2.22 1.02 13.20
N LEU A 11 -1.29 0.14 12.82
CA LEU A 11 -1.55 -0.99 11.92
C LEU A 11 -2.67 -1.89 12.45
N GLU A 12 -2.58 -2.33 13.70
CA GLU A 12 -3.59 -3.21 14.31
C GLU A 12 -4.94 -2.50 14.46
N MET A 13 -4.92 -1.23 14.88
CA MET A 13 -6.13 -0.41 15.00
C MET A 13 -6.86 -0.27 13.66
N PHE A 14 -6.14 0.04 12.57
CA PHE A 14 -6.77 0.17 11.25
C PHE A 14 -7.35 -1.15 10.78
N LYS A 15 -6.60 -2.24 10.90
CA LYS A 15 -7.07 -3.57 10.47
C LYS A 15 -8.33 -3.98 11.22
N ALA A 16 -8.42 -3.71 12.52
CA ALA A 16 -9.60 -3.98 13.33
C ALA A 16 -10.81 -3.11 12.93
N ASN A 17 -10.59 -1.86 12.54
CA ASN A 17 -11.64 -0.88 12.23
C ASN A 17 -11.94 -0.71 10.73
N LEU A 18 -11.32 -1.51 9.84
CA LEU A 18 -11.51 -1.41 8.39
C LEU A 18 -12.99 -1.38 7.94
N PRO A 19 -13.92 -2.20 8.50
CA PRO A 19 -15.34 -2.14 8.14
C PRO A 19 -16.01 -0.78 8.41
N VAL A 20 -15.45 0.02 9.34
CA VAL A 20 -15.96 1.35 9.69
C VAL A 20 -15.28 2.42 8.81
N VAL A 21 -13.97 2.29 8.57
CA VAL A 21 -13.17 3.35 7.94
C VAL A 21 -12.96 3.18 6.43
N TYR A 22 -13.38 2.06 5.83
CA TYR A 22 -13.14 1.78 4.40
C TYR A 22 -13.63 2.90 3.47
N GLY A 23 -14.71 3.60 3.84
CA GLY A 23 -15.28 4.71 3.08
C GLY A 23 -14.27 5.84 2.85
N LYS A 24 -13.35 6.05 3.79
CA LYS A 24 -12.30 7.08 3.69
C LYS A 24 -11.37 6.89 2.50
N TYR A 25 -11.11 5.65 2.09
CA TYR A 25 -10.34 5.38 0.87
C TYR A 25 -11.06 5.85 -0.40
N TYR A 26 -12.39 5.92 -0.40
CA TYR A 26 -13.17 6.40 -1.53
C TYR A 26 -13.29 7.93 -1.54
N THR A 27 -13.40 8.54 -0.37
CA THR A 27 -13.73 9.98 -0.25
C THR A 27 -12.50 10.87 -0.08
N GLU A 28 -11.49 10.43 0.66
CA GLU A 28 -10.36 11.26 1.04
C GLU A 28 -9.22 11.15 0.03
N LYS A 29 -8.77 12.31 -0.49
CA LYS A 29 -7.70 12.36 -1.50
C LYS A 29 -6.31 12.23 -0.90
N THR A 30 -6.14 12.68 0.34
CA THR A 30 -4.87 12.63 1.08
C THR A 30 -4.99 11.65 2.24
N ASN A 31 -3.85 11.31 2.84
CA ASN A 31 -3.78 10.42 3.99
C ASN A 31 -4.04 11.12 5.34
N GLN A 32 -4.46 12.39 5.35
CA GLN A 32 -4.65 13.17 6.57
C GLN A 32 -5.68 12.53 7.53
N TRP A 33 -6.73 11.93 6.98
CA TRP A 33 -7.74 11.22 7.76
C TRP A 33 -7.19 10.07 8.61
N ILE A 34 -6.02 9.52 8.24
CA ILE A 34 -5.37 8.45 8.99
C ILE A 34 -4.87 9.02 10.32
N THR A 35 -4.21 10.18 10.28
CA THR A 35 -3.77 10.90 11.48
C THR A 35 -4.96 11.32 12.34
N ASP A 36 -6.05 11.79 11.72
CA ASP A 36 -7.25 12.22 12.45
C ASP A 36 -7.91 11.06 13.23
N ILE A 37 -7.87 9.84 12.68
CA ILE A 37 -8.40 8.64 13.37
C ILE A 37 -7.45 8.15 14.46
N CYS A 38 -6.13 8.25 14.26
CA CYS A 38 -5.14 7.83 15.24
C CYS A 38 -4.98 8.80 16.41
N GLY A 39 -5.33 10.08 16.23
CA GLY A 39 -5.09 11.15 17.21
C GLY A 39 -3.62 11.56 17.37
N GLU A 40 -2.72 10.85 16.69
CA GLU A 40 -1.28 11.13 16.60
C GLU A 40 -0.77 10.71 15.21
N ASP A 41 0.47 11.10 14.88
CA ASP A 41 1.11 10.65 13.63
C ASP A 41 1.29 9.11 13.66
N PRO A 42 0.61 8.35 12.78
CA PRO A 42 0.69 6.90 12.76
C PRO A 42 1.92 6.38 12.02
N PHE A 43 2.75 7.27 11.49
CA PHE A 43 3.89 6.94 10.66
C PHE A 43 5.22 7.30 11.32
N ILE A 44 6.27 6.58 10.96
CA ILE A 44 7.64 6.86 11.38
C ILE A 44 8.51 6.90 10.12
N GLU A 45 9.37 7.91 10.01
CA GLU A 45 10.36 8.00 8.93
C GLU A 45 11.26 6.76 8.94
N PHE A 46 11.36 6.10 7.80
CA PHE A 46 12.14 4.89 7.62
C PHE A 46 13.48 5.17 6.96
N LYS A 47 13.46 5.90 5.84
CA LYS A 47 14.65 6.19 5.04
C LYS A 47 14.38 7.29 4.04
N ASP A 48 15.40 8.10 3.72
CA ASP A 48 15.41 8.96 2.54
C ASP A 48 16.05 8.22 1.35
N VAL A 49 15.39 8.27 0.19
CA VAL A 49 15.81 7.61 -1.04
C VAL A 49 15.69 8.57 -2.23
N THR A 50 16.38 8.29 -3.34
CA THR A 50 16.18 9.05 -4.58
C THR A 50 14.71 9.02 -4.99
N GLU A 51 14.17 10.16 -5.44
CA GLU A 51 12.77 10.23 -5.86
C GLU A 51 12.49 9.30 -7.05
N PHE A 52 11.36 8.58 -6.98
CA PHE A 52 10.89 7.74 -8.06
C PHE A 52 9.37 7.68 -8.09
N LYS A 53 8.82 7.26 -9.23
CA LYS A 53 7.38 7.10 -9.44
C LYS A 53 7.09 5.71 -9.97
N LEU A 54 5.91 5.20 -9.62
CA LEU A 54 5.36 3.98 -10.21
C LEU A 54 4.91 4.25 -11.65
N ALA A 55 4.71 3.18 -12.41
CA ALA A 55 4.29 3.24 -13.82
C ALA A 55 2.97 4.00 -13.98
N ASP A 56 2.82 4.76 -15.06
CA ASP A 56 1.61 5.55 -15.30
C ASP A 56 0.40 4.64 -15.56
N LEU A 57 -0.65 4.83 -14.74
CA LEU A 57 -1.91 4.10 -14.84
C LEU A 57 -2.75 4.51 -16.06
N ASN A 58 -2.46 5.66 -16.68
CA ASN A 58 -3.14 6.16 -17.88
C ASN A 58 -2.37 5.88 -19.17
N SER A 59 -1.30 5.08 -19.11
CA SER A 59 -0.57 4.66 -20.31
C SER A 59 -1.39 3.66 -21.15
N ASP A 60 -1.00 3.46 -22.41
CA ASP A 60 -1.61 2.46 -23.30
C ASP A 60 -1.25 1.01 -22.92
N LEU A 61 -0.54 0.81 -21.81
CA LEU A 61 -0.14 -0.50 -21.32
C LEU A 61 -1.31 -1.25 -20.68
N THR A 62 -1.28 -2.57 -20.83
CA THR A 62 -2.21 -3.45 -20.11
C THR A 62 -1.93 -3.42 -18.60
N PRO A 63 -2.92 -3.77 -17.75
CA PRO A 63 -2.70 -3.88 -16.31
C PRO A 63 -1.55 -4.83 -15.92
N GLY A 64 -1.30 -5.89 -16.72
CA GLY A 64 -0.20 -6.81 -16.50
C GLY A 64 1.17 -6.19 -16.78
N GLU A 65 1.29 -5.41 -17.85
CA GLU A 65 2.53 -4.69 -18.18
C GLU A 65 2.83 -3.58 -17.17
N ILE A 66 1.80 -2.86 -16.72
CA ILE A 66 1.93 -1.88 -15.62
C ILE A 66 2.43 -2.56 -14.36
N ASP A 67 1.85 -3.71 -13.98
CA ASP A 67 2.30 -4.47 -12.81
C ASP A 67 3.75 -4.94 -12.97
N LEU A 68 4.15 -5.44 -14.14
CA LEU A 68 5.53 -5.84 -14.42
C LEU A 68 6.50 -4.65 -14.29
N ASN A 69 6.14 -3.48 -14.84
CA ASN A 69 6.96 -2.28 -14.73
C ASN A 69 7.07 -1.82 -13.27
N ASN A 70 6.00 -1.90 -12.49
CA ASN A 70 6.05 -1.61 -11.06
C ASN A 70 6.92 -2.59 -10.28
N CYS A 71 6.96 -3.87 -10.65
CA CYS A 71 7.88 -4.86 -10.06
C CYS A 71 9.33 -4.43 -10.28
N LYS A 72 9.69 -4.08 -11.52
CA LYS A 72 11.04 -3.59 -11.87
C LYS A 72 11.40 -2.33 -11.08
N ILE A 73 10.52 -1.32 -11.08
CA ILE A 73 10.75 -0.05 -10.39
C ILE A 73 10.89 -0.28 -8.88
N LEU A 74 9.96 -0.97 -8.24
CA LEU A 74 9.99 -1.16 -6.78
C LEU A 74 11.18 -1.99 -6.34
N TYR A 75 11.53 -3.04 -7.05
CA TYR A 75 12.72 -3.82 -6.71
C TYR A 75 13.99 -2.99 -6.94
N GLU A 76 14.18 -2.38 -8.11
CA GLU A 76 15.38 -1.58 -8.39
C GLU A 76 15.60 -0.47 -7.34
N LYS A 77 14.53 0.23 -6.95
CA LYS A 77 14.62 1.36 -6.01
C LYS A 77 14.65 0.93 -4.55
N LEU A 78 14.18 -0.27 -4.21
CA LEU A 78 14.10 -0.77 -2.83
C LEU A 78 14.88 -2.08 -2.60
N GLN A 79 15.76 -2.49 -3.51
CA GLN A 79 16.60 -3.70 -3.37
C GLN A 79 17.58 -3.63 -2.19
N PHE A 80 17.78 -2.44 -1.62
CA PHE A 80 18.55 -2.27 -0.38
C PHE A 80 17.85 -2.84 0.86
N LEU A 81 16.55 -3.15 0.78
CA LEU A 81 15.81 -3.75 1.88
C LEU A 81 16.32 -5.17 2.14
N SER A 82 16.53 -5.53 3.41
CA SER A 82 16.72 -6.94 3.75
C SER A 82 15.41 -7.71 3.64
N GLU A 83 15.48 -9.04 3.49
CA GLU A 83 14.28 -9.88 3.50
C GLU A 83 13.45 -9.71 4.78
N SER A 84 14.12 -9.44 5.92
CA SER A 84 13.44 -9.14 7.18
C SER A 84 12.63 -7.84 7.11
N GLN A 85 13.20 -6.78 6.53
CA GLN A 85 12.49 -5.51 6.32
C GLN A 85 11.37 -5.65 5.29
N ALA A 86 11.62 -6.36 4.18
CA ALA A 86 10.62 -6.63 3.16
C ALA A 86 9.52 -7.60 3.61
N SER A 87 9.74 -8.36 4.68
CA SER A 87 8.71 -9.20 5.31
C SER A 87 7.83 -8.42 6.30
N ASP A 88 8.25 -7.23 6.75
CA ASP A 88 7.48 -6.44 7.71
C ASP A 88 6.31 -5.73 7.03
N GLU A 89 5.08 -6.13 7.40
CA GLU A 89 3.84 -5.51 6.92
C GLU A 89 3.82 -3.99 7.12
N ARG A 90 4.42 -3.48 8.20
CA ARG A 90 4.45 -2.05 8.55
C ARG A 90 5.09 -1.20 7.46
N LEU A 91 6.09 -1.74 6.76
CA LEU A 91 6.74 -1.06 5.65
C LEU A 91 5.75 -0.85 4.51
N TRP A 92 5.10 -1.91 4.07
CA TRP A 92 4.19 -1.86 2.92
C TRP A 92 2.90 -1.12 3.23
N ALA A 93 2.36 -1.28 4.45
CA ALA A 93 1.25 -0.49 4.92
C ALA A 93 1.63 1.00 4.98
N GLY A 94 2.81 1.34 5.50
CA GLY A 94 3.31 2.72 5.50
C GLY A 94 3.38 3.31 4.10
N LEU A 95 4.07 2.64 3.18
CA LEU A 95 4.21 3.08 1.79
C LEU A 95 2.86 3.22 1.07
N ALA A 96 1.93 2.27 1.27
CA ALA A 96 0.61 2.29 0.66
C ALA A 96 -0.30 3.42 1.18
N HIS A 97 -0.04 3.93 2.40
CA HIS A 97 -0.82 4.99 3.04
C HIS A 97 -0.10 6.33 3.11
N THR A 98 1.12 6.42 2.62
CA THR A 98 1.90 7.66 2.55
C THR A 98 2.34 7.88 1.11
N THR A 99 3.56 7.47 0.78
CA THR A 99 4.26 7.69 -0.47
C THR A 99 3.44 7.35 -1.72
N PHE A 100 2.70 6.24 -1.70
CA PHE A 100 1.94 5.76 -2.85
C PHE A 100 0.43 5.79 -2.64
N TYR A 101 -0.08 6.57 -1.69
CA TYR A 101 -1.51 6.57 -1.34
C TYR A 101 -2.42 6.89 -2.53
N ASP A 102 -2.15 7.98 -3.24
CA ASP A 102 -2.93 8.38 -4.42
C ASP A 102 -2.84 7.33 -5.54
N TYR A 103 -1.64 6.80 -5.78
CA TYR A 103 -1.42 5.73 -6.74
C TYR A 103 -2.25 4.48 -6.42
N MET A 104 -2.22 4.04 -5.15
CA MET A 104 -2.97 2.90 -4.66
C MET A 104 -4.48 3.09 -4.81
N ARG A 105 -4.98 4.30 -4.53
CA ARG A 105 -6.40 4.64 -4.73
C ARG A 105 -6.79 4.56 -6.20
N LYS A 106 -6.01 5.19 -7.09
CA LYS A 106 -6.23 5.17 -8.54
C LYS A 106 -6.21 3.76 -9.11
N ARG A 107 -5.16 2.98 -8.81
CA ARG A 107 -4.98 1.60 -9.33
C ARG A 107 -6.17 0.70 -9.03
N TRP A 108 -6.81 0.90 -7.88
CA TRP A 108 -7.91 0.07 -7.42
C TRP A 108 -9.29 0.75 -7.52
N GLY A 109 -9.36 1.93 -8.14
CA GLY A 109 -10.58 2.67 -8.42
C GLY A 109 -11.22 3.40 -7.23
N TYR A 110 -10.55 3.48 -6.07
CA TYR A 110 -11.10 4.08 -4.86
C TYR A 110 -11.24 5.60 -5.01
N GLY A 111 -12.47 6.08 -5.21
CA GLY A 111 -12.73 7.48 -5.57
C GLY A 111 -12.52 7.80 -7.06
N TYR A 112 -12.28 6.78 -7.88
CA TYR A 112 -12.06 6.87 -9.33
C TYR A 112 -13.01 5.90 -10.06
N GLY A 113 -14.31 6.10 -9.88
CA GLY A 113 -15.36 5.33 -10.56
C GLY A 113 -15.79 4.02 -9.89
N LYS A 114 -14.98 3.41 -9.02
CA LYS A 114 -15.43 2.23 -8.24
C LYS A 114 -16.44 2.67 -7.19
N LYS A 115 -17.65 2.09 -7.23
CA LYS A 115 -18.65 2.22 -6.15
C LYS A 115 -18.46 1.11 -5.12
N PRO A 116 -18.52 1.41 -3.80
CA PRO A 116 -18.44 0.39 -2.77
C PRO A 116 -19.64 -0.56 -2.85
N LYS A 117 -19.41 -1.87 -2.72
CA LYS A 117 -20.48 -2.90 -2.76
C LYS A 117 -21.07 -3.18 -1.38
N SER A 118 -20.23 -3.57 -0.42
CA SER A 118 -20.59 -3.77 0.98
C SER A 118 -19.37 -3.56 1.86
N ALA A 119 -19.58 -3.16 3.12
CA ALA A 119 -18.49 -2.91 4.06
C ALA A 119 -17.53 -4.11 4.17
N GLU A 120 -18.07 -5.33 4.27
CA GLU A 120 -17.28 -6.57 4.35
C GLU A 120 -16.39 -6.78 3.10
N LYS A 121 -16.96 -6.65 1.90
CA LYS A 121 -16.22 -6.86 0.65
C LYS A 121 -15.15 -5.81 0.44
N GLU A 122 -15.46 -4.55 0.75
CA GLU A 122 -14.50 -3.46 0.57
C GLU A 122 -13.41 -3.46 1.63
N ALA A 123 -13.75 -3.73 2.89
CA ALA A 123 -12.77 -3.93 3.97
C ALA A 123 -11.83 -5.09 3.62
N GLY A 124 -12.37 -6.24 3.18
CA GLY A 124 -11.55 -7.39 2.78
C GLY A 124 -10.64 -7.11 1.59
N ALA A 125 -11.09 -6.30 0.61
CA ALA A 125 -10.26 -5.88 -0.51
C ALA A 125 -9.17 -4.90 -0.10
N ILE A 126 -9.47 -3.91 0.75
CA ILE A 126 -8.47 -2.96 1.26
C ILE A 126 -7.45 -3.70 2.12
N GLN A 127 -7.90 -4.62 2.99
CA GLN A 127 -7.04 -5.44 3.83
C GLN A 127 -6.01 -6.24 3.03
N THR A 128 -6.37 -6.78 1.85
CA THR A 128 -5.40 -7.50 1.03
C THR A 128 -4.50 -6.59 0.21
N ARG A 129 -5.01 -5.43 -0.23
CA ARG A 129 -4.30 -4.54 -1.16
C ARG A 129 -3.31 -3.60 -0.48
N PHE A 130 -3.70 -3.05 0.66
CA PHE A 130 -2.95 -2.04 1.43
C PHE A 130 -2.24 -2.63 2.66
N PHE A 131 -2.76 -3.73 3.19
CA PHE A 131 -2.22 -4.43 4.37
C PHE A 131 -1.89 -5.88 4.01
N TYR A 132 -1.52 -6.69 5.00
CA TYR A 132 -1.43 -8.14 4.90
C TYR A 132 -2.63 -8.76 5.62
N ARG A 133 -3.51 -9.42 4.86
CA ARG A 133 -4.65 -10.16 5.43
C ARG A 133 -4.22 -11.39 6.23
N TYR A 134 -3.12 -12.02 5.83
CA TYR A 134 -2.59 -13.24 6.44
C TYR A 134 -1.10 -13.07 6.71
N THR A 135 -0.60 -13.71 7.76
CA THR A 135 0.84 -13.75 8.05
C THR A 135 1.58 -14.65 7.03
N GLY A 136 2.88 -14.39 6.87
CA GLY A 136 3.74 -15.18 5.99
C GLY A 136 3.59 -14.89 4.49
N ARG A 137 4.05 -15.82 3.65
CA ARG A 137 4.24 -15.62 2.20
C ARG A 137 2.96 -15.20 1.46
N SER A 138 1.78 -15.61 1.93
CA SER A 138 0.52 -15.24 1.28
C SER A 138 0.19 -13.74 1.37
N GLY A 139 0.67 -13.04 2.42
CA GLY A 139 0.55 -11.60 2.56
C GLY A 139 1.41 -10.84 1.54
N PHE A 140 2.63 -11.34 1.31
CA PHE A 140 3.60 -10.75 0.40
C PHE A 140 3.03 -10.58 -1.01
N TYR A 141 2.45 -11.64 -1.57
CA TYR A 141 1.95 -11.64 -2.95
C TYR A 141 0.55 -11.05 -3.12
N ARG A 142 -0.16 -10.73 -2.03
CA ARG A 142 -1.50 -10.10 -2.10
C ARG A 142 -1.44 -8.58 -1.97
N ASN A 143 -0.52 -8.08 -1.15
CA ASN A 143 -0.28 -6.64 -1.04
C ASN A 143 0.29 -6.09 -2.34
N THR A 144 -0.24 -4.94 -2.78
CA THR A 144 0.04 -4.39 -4.11
C THR A 144 1.52 -4.08 -4.31
N LEU A 145 2.17 -3.52 -3.28
CA LEU A 145 3.56 -3.06 -3.35
C LEU A 145 4.52 -4.19 -2.95
N SER A 146 4.21 -4.94 -1.88
CA SER A 146 5.06 -6.05 -1.44
C SER A 146 5.23 -7.11 -2.54
N LYS A 147 4.15 -7.44 -3.26
CA LYS A 147 4.20 -8.38 -4.39
C LYS A 147 5.28 -7.99 -5.39
N CYS A 148 5.38 -6.70 -5.69
CA CYS A 148 6.32 -6.18 -6.67
C CYS A 148 7.78 -6.40 -6.25
N TRP A 149 8.09 -6.16 -4.97
CA TRP A 149 9.43 -6.39 -4.44
C TRP A 149 9.79 -7.87 -4.39
N TRP A 150 8.88 -8.72 -3.89
CA TRP A 150 9.13 -10.17 -3.80
C TRP A 150 9.18 -10.87 -5.15
N VAL A 151 8.43 -10.40 -6.15
CA VAL A 151 8.58 -10.89 -7.53
C VAL A 151 9.98 -10.55 -8.03
N GLY A 152 10.41 -9.28 -7.93
CA GLY A 152 11.74 -8.86 -8.39
C GLY A 152 12.89 -9.53 -7.64
N HIS A 153 12.75 -9.80 -6.34
CA HIS A 153 13.76 -10.49 -5.53
C HIS A 153 13.93 -11.97 -5.92
N ASN A 154 12.85 -12.61 -6.40
CA ASN A 154 12.85 -14.05 -6.71
C ASN A 154 13.03 -14.35 -8.22
N THR A 155 13.25 -13.33 -9.05
CA THR A 155 13.51 -13.46 -10.50
C THR A 155 14.87 -12.91 -10.85
#